data_AF-A0A7C4PKW7-F1
#
_entry.id   AF-A0A7C4PKW7-F1
#
_cell.length_a   1.000
_cell.length_b   1.000
_cell.length_c   1.000
_cell.angle_alpha   90.00
_cell.angle_beta   90.00
_cell.angle_gamma   90.00
#
_symmetry.space_group_name_H-M   'P 1'
#
loop_
_entity.id
_entity.type
_entity.pdbx_description
1 polymer ?
#
loop_
_entity_poly.entity_id
_entity_poly.type
_entity_poly.pdbx_seq_one_letter_code
_entity_poly.pdbx_strand_id
1 'polypeptide(L)'
;MSKMFETIGAFSGKMASKPGLISGAMSTMDAKVVADAVNQNAAFMSQLVGNLDPKALATVINRNPEFLTRLIKELDPEQVAASVNKNQRFVTKLVEALQPNVFSRSVNVVFNKMRRATFRPGSSQAEAAEG
;
A
#
# COMPACT_ATOMS: atom_id res chain seq x y z
N MET A 1 -19.30 25.19 -30.81
CA MET A 1 -18.14 24.27 -30.82
C MET A 1 -17.95 23.45 -29.53
N SER A 2 -18.82 23.60 -28.52
CA SER A 2 -18.59 23.09 -27.16
C SER A 2 -18.90 21.59 -26.96
N LYS A 3 -19.94 21.04 -27.61
CA LYS A 3 -20.37 19.64 -27.43
C LYS A 3 -19.34 18.60 -27.89
N MET A 4 -18.53 18.93 -28.90
CA MET A 4 -17.54 18.00 -29.46
C MET A 4 -16.34 17.83 -28.50
N PHE A 5 -15.85 18.93 -27.92
CA PHE A 5 -14.82 18.90 -26.88
C PHE A 5 -15.29 18.24 -25.59
N GLU A 6 -16.54 18.49 -25.19
CA GLU A 6 -17.15 17.83 -24.04
C GLU A 6 -17.28 16.31 -24.24
N THR A 7 -17.62 15.87 -25.46
CA THR A 7 -17.71 14.45 -25.82
C THR A 7 -16.33 13.78 -25.81
N ILE A 8 -15.29 14.43 -26.34
CA ILE A 8 -13.91 13.93 -26.33
C ILE A 8 -13.35 13.89 -24.90
N GLY A 9 -13.61 14.94 -24.10
CA GLY A 9 -13.22 14.99 -22.69
C GLY A 9 -13.90 13.90 -21.86
N ALA A 10 -15.21 13.70 -22.04
CA ALA A 10 -15.97 12.64 -21.37
C ALA A 10 -15.52 11.24 -21.82
N PHE A 11 -15.18 11.05 -23.09
CA PHE A 11 -14.66 9.78 -23.60
C PHE A 11 -13.26 9.48 -23.05
N SER A 12 -12.38 10.47 -23.03
CA SER A 12 -11.05 10.36 -22.42
C SER A 12 -11.13 10.07 -20.91
N GLY A 13 -11.99 10.80 -20.19
CA GLY A 13 -12.25 10.55 -18.77
C GLY A 13 -12.82 9.15 -18.52
N LYS A 14 -13.76 8.67 -19.33
CA LYS A 14 -14.29 7.30 -19.23
C LYS A 14 -13.26 6.23 -19.57
N MET A 15 -12.32 6.50 -20.48
CA MET A 15 -11.22 5.60 -20.79
C MET A 15 -10.18 5.56 -19.66
N ALA A 16 -9.78 6.70 -19.10
CA ALA A 16 -8.87 6.76 -17.95
C ALA A 16 -9.47 6.10 -16.70
N SER A 17 -10.76 6.30 -16.46
CA SER A 17 -11.49 5.72 -15.32
C SER A 17 -11.92 4.27 -15.55
N LYS A 18 -11.61 3.66 -16.72
CA LYS A 18 -11.93 2.23 -16.93
C LYS A 18 -11.22 1.42 -15.85
N PRO A 19 -11.94 0.55 -15.12
CA PRO A 19 -11.34 -0.30 -14.10
C PRO A 19 -10.14 -1.08 -14.63
N GLY A 20 -10.12 -1.46 -15.91
CA GLY A 20 -8.98 -2.15 -16.54
C GLY A 20 -7.73 -1.30 -16.74
N LEU A 21 -7.84 0.02 -16.94
CA LEU A 21 -6.70 0.91 -17.09
C LEU A 21 -6.07 1.23 -15.72
N ILE A 22 -6.90 1.58 -14.73
CA ILE A 22 -6.44 1.78 -13.35
C ILE A 22 -5.95 0.47 -12.74
N SER A 23 -6.66 -0.65 -12.94
CA SER A 23 -6.19 -1.96 -12.47
C SER A 23 -4.95 -2.42 -13.23
N GLY A 24 -4.82 -2.10 -14.52
CA GLY A 24 -3.63 -2.39 -15.31
C GLY A 24 -2.42 -1.60 -14.83
N ALA A 25 -2.58 -0.29 -14.63
CA ALA A 25 -1.56 0.59 -14.06
C ALA A 25 -1.19 0.19 -12.61
N MET A 26 -2.18 -0.17 -11.77
CA MET A 26 -1.89 -0.68 -10.43
C MET A 26 -1.26 -2.08 -10.44
N SER A 27 -1.60 -2.94 -11.41
CA SER A 27 -0.95 -4.25 -11.56
C SER A 27 0.50 -4.13 -12.04
N THR A 28 0.87 -3.06 -12.75
CA THR A 28 2.25 -2.80 -13.20
C THR A 28 3.03 -1.86 -12.27
N MET A 29 2.37 -1.19 -11.33
CA MET A 29 3.03 -0.35 -10.33
C MET A 29 3.92 -1.20 -9.43
N ASP A 30 5.21 -0.87 -9.44
CA ASP A 30 6.17 -1.47 -8.52
C ASP A 30 5.83 -1.05 -7.09
N ALA A 31 5.66 -2.02 -6.21
CA ALA A 31 5.36 -1.80 -4.80
C ALA A 31 6.42 -0.92 -4.11
N LYS A 32 7.67 -0.96 -4.58
CA LYS A 32 8.76 -0.11 -4.12
C LYS A 32 8.55 1.35 -4.49
N VAL A 33 8.13 1.64 -5.72
CA VAL A 33 7.85 3.01 -6.17
C VAL A 33 6.69 3.60 -5.36
N VAL A 34 5.65 2.80 -5.10
CA VAL A 34 4.54 3.22 -4.24
C VAL A 34 5.02 3.46 -2.80
N ALA A 35 5.85 2.59 -2.26
CA ALA A 35 6.40 2.76 -0.92
C ALA A 35 7.29 3.99 -0.81
N ASP A 36 8.18 4.23 -1.76
CA ASP A 36 9.05 5.41 -1.79
C ASP A 36 8.22 6.71 -1.84
N ALA A 37 7.16 6.73 -2.66
CA ALA A 37 6.23 7.85 -2.71
C ALA A 37 5.52 8.08 -1.36
N VAL A 38 5.09 7.01 -0.68
CA VAL A 38 4.46 7.07 0.64
C VAL A 38 5.44 7.56 1.71
N ASN A 39 6.65 7.01 1.73
CA ASN A 39 7.68 7.35 2.70
C ASN A 39 8.11 8.82 2.56
N GLN A 40 8.20 9.34 1.33
CA GLN A 40 8.59 10.72 1.06
C GLN A 40 7.44 11.73 1.18
N ASN A 41 6.19 11.30 1.04
CA ASN A 41 5.03 12.19 0.93
C ASN A 41 3.82 11.71 1.75
N ALA A 42 4.05 11.34 3.02
CA ALA A 42 3.01 10.81 3.90
C ALA A 42 1.77 11.72 4.03
N ALA A 43 1.94 13.04 3.98
CA ALA A 43 0.84 14.00 4.03
C ALA A 43 -0.04 13.96 2.77
N PHE A 44 0.57 13.94 1.58
CA PHE A 44 -0.14 13.81 0.31
C PHE A 44 -0.85 12.45 0.22
N MET A 45 -0.18 11.38 0.64
CA MET A 45 -0.79 10.05 0.65
C MET A 45 -1.94 9.94 1.64
N SER A 46 -1.86 10.59 2.80
CA SER A 46 -2.98 10.68 3.73
C SER A 46 -4.20 11.35 3.10
N GLN A 47 -4.00 12.40 2.30
CA GLN A 47 -5.09 13.08 1.58
C GLN A 47 -5.64 12.22 0.44
N LEU A 48 -4.77 11.56 -0.33
CA LEU A 48 -5.17 10.66 -1.41
C LEU A 48 -6.00 9.48 -0.88
N VAL A 49 -5.53 8.85 0.21
CA VAL A 49 -6.24 7.76 0.90
C VAL A 49 -7.61 8.20 1.40
N GLY A 50 -7.73 9.42 1.92
CA GLY A 50 -9.02 10.00 2.30
C GLY A 50 -10.03 10.15 1.15
N ASN A 51 -9.55 10.20 -0.10
CA ASN A 51 -10.38 10.37 -1.31
C ASN A 51 -10.58 9.05 -2.10
N LEU A 52 -9.91 7.95 -1.74
CA LEU A 52 -10.03 6.67 -2.42
C LEU A 52 -11.24 5.87 -1.91
N ASP A 53 -11.92 5.15 -2.82
CA ASP A 53 -12.91 4.15 -2.42
C ASP A 53 -12.20 2.88 -1.90
N PRO A 54 -12.37 2.53 -0.61
CA PRO A 54 -11.73 1.35 -0.02
C PRO A 54 -12.14 0.03 -0.70
N LYS A 55 -13.35 -0.07 -1.26
CA LYS A 55 -13.80 -1.29 -1.96
C LYS A 55 -13.11 -1.48 -3.30
N ALA A 56 -12.90 -0.40 -4.03
CA ALA A 56 -12.16 -0.44 -5.30
C ALA A 56 -10.71 -0.86 -5.06
N LEU A 57 -10.06 -0.30 -4.03
CA LEU A 57 -8.70 -0.67 -3.66
C LEU A 57 -8.62 -2.13 -3.20
N ALA A 58 -9.54 -2.58 -2.35
CA ALA A 58 -9.61 -3.97 -1.90
C ALA A 58 -9.75 -4.95 -3.08
N THR A 59 -10.55 -4.61 -4.10
CA THR A 59 -10.70 -5.44 -5.30
C THR A 59 -9.37 -5.65 -6.02
N VAL A 60 -8.57 -4.60 -6.13
CA VAL A 60 -7.25 -4.67 -6.78
C VAL A 60 -6.27 -5.48 -5.93
N ILE A 61 -6.25 -5.26 -4.62
CA ILE A 61 -5.38 -6.00 -3.69
C ILE A 61 -5.75 -7.49 -3.66
N ASN A 62 -7.05 -7.82 -3.61
CA ASN A 62 -7.52 -9.21 -3.59
C ASN A 62 -7.12 -9.97 -4.87
N ARG A 63 -7.04 -9.27 -6.02
CA ARG A 63 -6.52 -9.84 -7.27
C ARG A 63 -4.99 -9.97 -7.30
N ASN A 64 -4.29 -9.17 -6.50
CA ASN A 64 -2.83 -9.10 -6.44
C ASN A 64 -2.31 -9.18 -4.98
N PRO A 65 -2.53 -10.28 -4.25
CA PRO A 65 -2.19 -10.35 -2.81
C PRO A 65 -0.69 -10.17 -2.51
N GLU A 66 0.18 -10.50 -3.47
CA GLU A 66 1.63 -10.27 -3.38
C GLU A 66 2.00 -8.78 -3.40
N PHE A 67 1.15 -7.92 -3.99
CA PHE A 67 1.38 -6.47 -4.02
C PHE A 67 1.43 -5.89 -2.61
N LEU A 68 0.43 -6.20 -1.77
CA LEU A 68 0.38 -5.70 -0.40
C LEU A 68 1.55 -6.24 0.45
N THR A 69 1.91 -7.51 0.23
CA THR A 69 3.04 -8.17 0.88
C THR A 69 4.37 -7.47 0.57
N ARG A 70 4.60 -7.08 -0.69
CA ARG A 70 5.79 -6.32 -1.12
C ARG A 70 5.75 -4.88 -0.61
N LEU A 71 4.59 -4.23 -0.68
CA LEU A 71 4.41 -2.85 -0.23
C LEU A 71 4.77 -2.71 1.27
N ILE A 72 4.26 -3.59 2.13
CA ILE A 72 4.55 -3.53 3.58
C ILE A 72 6.05 -3.72 3.88
N LYS A 73 6.78 -4.47 3.06
CA LYS A 73 8.24 -4.62 3.24
C LYS A 73 8.96 -3.28 3.10
N GLU A 74 8.57 -2.48 2.12
CA GLU A 74 9.23 -1.22 1.75
C GLU A 74 8.72 0.00 2.54
N LEU A 75 7.54 -0.06 3.15
CA LEU A 75 6.97 1.07 3.90
C LEU A 75 7.68 1.35 5.23
N ASP A 76 7.89 2.63 5.54
CA ASP A 76 8.35 3.09 6.85
C ASP A 76 7.23 2.98 7.91
N PRO A 77 7.44 2.25 9.02
CA PRO A 77 6.42 2.05 10.04
C PRO A 77 5.93 3.35 10.71
N GLU A 78 6.78 4.36 10.88
CA GLU A 78 6.38 5.64 11.52
C GLU A 78 5.43 6.43 10.60
N GLN A 79 5.76 6.49 9.32
CA GLN A 79 4.96 7.19 8.31
C GLN A 79 3.61 6.50 8.08
N VAL A 80 3.60 5.17 8.12
CA VAL A 80 2.36 4.37 8.06
C VAL A 80 1.49 4.64 9.28
N ALA A 81 2.05 4.63 10.50
CA ALA A 81 1.28 4.88 11.71
C ALA A 81 0.63 6.27 11.69
N ALA A 82 1.37 7.30 11.28
CA ALA A 82 0.84 8.66 11.13
C ALA A 82 -0.32 8.73 10.12
N SER A 83 -0.18 8.03 8.99
CA SER A 83 -1.20 7.99 7.93
C SER A 83 -2.44 7.21 8.33
N VAL A 84 -2.27 6.07 9.01
CA VAL A 84 -3.36 5.21 9.50
C VAL A 84 -4.17 5.95 10.57
N ASN A 85 -3.51 6.62 11.52
CA ASN A 85 -4.20 7.36 12.58
C ASN A 85 -5.09 8.49 12.04
N LYS A 86 -4.72 9.10 10.91
CA LYS A 86 -5.54 10.11 10.23
C LYS A 86 -6.66 9.52 9.38
N ASN A 87 -6.59 8.24 9.02
CA ASN A 87 -7.48 7.59 8.05
C ASN A 87 -8.18 6.34 8.61
N GLN A 88 -8.43 6.29 9.92
CA GLN A 88 -8.97 5.10 10.61
C GLN A 88 -10.22 4.52 9.93
N ARG A 89 -11.21 5.36 9.57
CA ARG A 89 -12.43 4.91 8.88
C ARG A 89 -12.16 4.27 7.51
N PHE A 90 -11.20 4.79 6.75
CA PHE A 90 -10.82 4.20 5.47
C PHE A 90 -10.18 2.83 5.70
N VAL A 91 -9.26 2.74 6.66
CA VAL A 91 -8.56 1.49 6.98
C VAL A 91 -9.53 0.41 7.44
N THR A 92 -10.51 0.74 8.29
CA THR A 92 -11.57 -0.20 8.71
C THR A 92 -12.31 -0.77 7.51
N LYS A 93 -12.82 0.10 6.62
CA LYS A 93 -13.56 -0.33 5.42
C LYS A 93 -12.70 -1.13 4.44
N LEU A 94 -11.41 -0.78 4.33
CA LEU A 94 -10.47 -1.52 3.52
C LEU A 94 -10.31 -2.95 4.06
N VAL A 95 -10.02 -3.08 5.37
CA VAL A 95 -9.85 -4.38 6.02
C VAL A 95 -11.12 -5.25 5.90
N GLU A 96 -12.30 -4.66 6.08
CA GLU A 96 -13.59 -5.35 5.88
C GLU A 96 -13.77 -5.89 4.45
N ALA A 97 -13.17 -5.24 3.45
CA ALA A 97 -13.28 -5.62 2.05
C ALA A 97 -12.14 -6.55 1.56
N LEU A 98 -11.10 -6.76 2.37
CA LEU A 98 -10.00 -7.67 2.03
C LEU A 98 -10.38 -9.13 2.26
N GLN A 99 -9.86 -10.02 1.41
CA GLN A 99 -10.01 -11.47 1.59
C GLN A 99 -9.11 -11.99 2.73
N PRO A 100 -9.52 -13.04 3.47
CA PRO A 100 -8.76 -13.56 4.61
C PRO A 100 -7.31 -13.94 4.27
N ASN A 101 -7.08 -14.52 3.09
CA ASN A 101 -5.75 -14.92 2.62
C ASN A 101 -4.77 -13.73 2.48
N VAL A 102 -5.25 -12.57 2.03
CA VAL A 102 -4.47 -11.34 1.89
C VAL A 102 -4.08 -10.84 3.28
N PHE A 103 -5.04 -10.84 4.21
CA PHE A 103 -4.80 -10.41 5.59
C PHE A 103 -3.75 -11.29 6.27
N SER A 104 -3.91 -12.62 6.25
CA SER A 104 -2.97 -13.55 6.89
C SER A 104 -1.54 -13.43 6.35
N ARG A 105 -1.37 -13.25 5.03
CA ARG A 105 -0.03 -13.04 4.43
C ARG A 105 0.60 -11.74 4.91
N SER A 106 -0.19 -10.68 4.95
CA SER A 106 0.27 -9.35 5.37
C SER A 106 0.72 -9.35 6.82
N VAL A 107 -0.04 -9.99 7.72
CA VAL A 107 0.32 -10.14 9.14
C VAL A 107 1.64 -10.87 9.31
N ASN A 108 1.90 -11.93 8.53
CA ASN A 108 3.16 -12.67 8.59
C ASN A 108 4.37 -11.79 8.21
N VAL A 109 4.23 -10.88 7.26
CA VAL A 109 5.29 -9.92 6.90
C VAL A 109 5.54 -8.94 8.04
N VAL A 110 4.47 -8.35 8.58
CA VAL A 110 4.56 -7.38 9.69
C VAL A 110 5.24 -8.02 10.91
N PHE A 111 4.81 -9.23 11.28
CA PHE A 111 5.42 -10.00 12.36
C PHE A 111 6.92 -10.22 12.13
N ASN A 112 7.31 -10.64 10.93
CA ASN A 112 8.73 -10.83 10.58
C ASN A 112 9.53 -9.53 10.61
N LYS A 113 8.93 -8.40 10.20
CA LYS A 113 9.57 -7.09 10.25
C LYS A 113 9.77 -6.62 11.69
N MET A 114 8.76 -6.76 12.55
CA MET A 114 8.87 -6.46 13.97
C MET A 114 9.93 -7.33 14.64
N ARG A 115 9.90 -8.65 14.40
CA ARG A 115 10.92 -9.57 14.90
C ARG A 115 12.31 -9.11 14.49
N ARG A 116 12.54 -8.71 13.23
CA ARG A 116 13.86 -8.22 12.78
C ARG A 116 14.26 -6.86 13.38
N ALA A 117 13.29 -5.96 13.60
CA ALA A 117 13.54 -4.66 14.22
C ALA A 117 13.86 -4.75 15.73
N THR A 118 13.30 -5.75 16.42
CA THR A 118 13.54 -5.98 17.86
C THR A 118 14.63 -7.02 18.13
N PHE A 119 14.91 -7.93 17.18
CA PHE A 119 15.97 -8.91 17.29
C PHE A 119 17.32 -8.25 17.00
N ARG A 120 18.02 -7.85 18.07
CA ARG A 120 19.47 -7.64 18.06
C ARG A 120 20.11 -9.03 18.18
N PRO A 121 20.73 -9.61 17.12
CA PRO A 121 21.56 -10.79 17.32
C PRO A 121 22.70 -10.35 18.24
N GLY A 122 22.86 -11.00 19.41
CA GLY A 122 23.95 -10.68 20.35
C GLY A 122 25.28 -10.66 19.58
N SER A 123 26.17 -9.67 19.73
CA SER A 123 26.96 -9.40 20.94
C SER A 123 27.47 -10.65 21.71
N SER A 124 27.32 -11.87 21.18
CA SER A 124 27.78 -13.11 21.83
C SER A 124 28.77 -13.90 20.98
N GLN A 125 29.39 -13.27 19.97
CA GLN A 125 30.51 -13.86 19.21
C GLN A 125 31.80 -13.01 19.24
N ALA A 126 31.87 -11.96 20.07
CA ALA A 126 33.07 -11.13 20.21
C ALA A 126 33.92 -11.47 21.44
N GLU A 127 33.47 -12.35 22.34
CA GLU A 127 34.11 -12.60 23.65
C GLU A 127 34.70 -14.02 23.77
N ALA A 128 34.86 -14.74 22.64
CA ALA A 128 35.48 -16.07 22.59
C ALA A 128 36.82 -16.08 21.84
N ALA A 129 37.43 -14.90 21.63
CA ALA A 129 38.70 -14.75 20.92
C ALA A 129 39.82 -14.09 21.76
N GLU A 130 39.64 -13.99 23.08
CA GLU A 130 40.69 -13.61 24.01
C GLU A 130 40.73 -14.61 25.18
N GLY A 131 41.61 -15.61 25.04
CA GLY A 131 41.90 -16.65 26.04
C GLY A 131 43.11 -17.45 25.59
#